data_AF-A0A967KEK1-F1
#
_entry.id   AF-A0A967KEK1-F1
#
_cell.length_a   1.000
_cell.length_b   1.000
_cell.length_c   1.000
_cell.angle_alpha   90.00
_cell.angle_beta   90.00
_cell.angle_gamma   90.00
#
_symmetry.space_group_name_H-M   'P 1'
#
loop_
_entity.id
_entity.type
_entity.pdbx_description
1 polymer ?
#
loop_
_entity_poly.entity_id
_entity_poly.type
_entity_poly.pdbx_seq_one_letter_code
_entity_poly.pdbx_strand_id
1 'polypeptide(L)' 'PGPGYDTREEVDFVIVGSGAAGGVLAKELSEAGFQVVVLEQGP' A
#
# COMPACT_ATOMS: atom_id res chain seq x y z
N PRO A 1 14.42 5.32 -11.23
CA PRO A 1 13.40 4.31 -10.86
C PRO A 1 12.38 4.92 -9.89
N GLY A 2 11.16 5.16 -10.34
CA GLY A 2 10.08 5.62 -9.46
C GLY A 2 9.67 4.53 -8.45
N PRO A 3 8.82 4.85 -7.46
CA PRO A 3 8.26 3.86 -6.56
C PRO A 3 7.50 2.82 -7.41
N GLY A 4 7.90 1.55 -7.28
CA GLY A 4 7.32 0.43 -7.98
C GLY A 4 7.77 -0.87 -7.31
N TYR A 5 6.85 -1.82 -7.20
CA TYR A 5 7.07 -3.15 -6.63
C TYR A 5 6.83 -4.20 -7.72
N ASP A 6 7.32 -5.43 -7.55
CA ASP A 6 6.97 -6.50 -8.48
C ASP A 6 5.51 -6.89 -8.29
N THR A 7 4.67 -6.63 -9.30
CA THR A 7 3.23 -6.95 -9.27
C THR A 7 2.90 -8.44 -9.13
N ARG A 8 3.89 -9.34 -9.24
CA ARG A 8 3.74 -10.78 -8.98
C ARG A 8 4.21 -11.20 -7.60
N GLU A 9 4.79 -10.30 -6.82
CA GLU A 9 5.18 -10.56 -5.44
C GLU A 9 3.93 -10.64 -4.56
N GLU A 10 3.85 -11.67 -3.70
CA GLU A 10 2.76 -11.82 -2.74
C GLU A 10 2.89 -10.79 -1.62
N VAL A 11 1.77 -10.22 -1.21
CA VAL A 11 1.67 -9.26 -0.11
C VAL A 11 0.49 -9.61 0.78
N ASP A 12 0.55 -9.20 2.05
CA ASP A 12 -0.51 -9.47 3.01
C ASP A 12 -1.76 -8.64 2.72
N PHE A 13 -1.58 -7.39 2.27
CA PHE A 13 -2.67 -6.45 2.00
C PHE A 13 -2.43 -5.60 0.77
N VAL A 14 -3.51 -5.39 0.00
CA VAL A 14 -3.59 -4.38 -1.05
C VAL A 14 -4.68 -3.37 -0.68
N ILE A 15 -4.32 -2.09 -0.61
CA ILE A 15 -5.23 -0.98 -0.34
C ILE A 15 -5.42 -0.19 -1.62
N VAL A 16 -6.68 -0.01 -2.05
CA VAL A 16 -7.03 0.82 -3.21
C VAL A 16 -7.57 2.16 -2.72
N GLY A 17 -6.84 3.24 -3.02
CA GLY A 17 -7.08 4.61 -2.56
C GLY A 17 -6.18 5.00 -1.38
N SER A 18 -5.42 6.09 -1.51
CA SER A 18 -4.56 6.68 -0.48
C SER A 18 -5.14 7.96 0.14
N GLY A 19 -6.48 8.09 0.13
CA GLY A 19 -7.20 9.15 0.84
C GLY A 19 -7.07 9.04 2.37
N ALA A 20 -7.82 9.86 3.11
CA ALA A 20 -7.69 9.97 4.57
C ALA A 20 -7.75 8.63 5.32
N ALA A 21 -8.62 7.70 4.91
CA ALA A 21 -8.71 6.38 5.52
C ALA A 21 -7.60 5.43 5.04
N GLY A 22 -7.33 5.40 3.74
CA GLY A 22 -6.37 4.46 3.14
C GLY A 22 -4.94 4.69 3.62
N GLY A 23 -4.51 5.95 3.72
CA GLY A 23 -3.19 6.30 4.25
C GLY A 23 -3.00 5.92 5.72
N VAL A 24 -4.03 6.13 6.55
CA VAL A 24 -3.98 5.73 7.97
C VAL A 24 -3.91 4.21 8.10
N LEU A 25 -4.77 3.48 7.37
CA LEU A 25 -4.75 2.01 7.41
C LEU A 25 -3.41 1.44 6.92
N ALA A 26 -2.84 2.00 5.85
CA ALA A 26 -1.54 1.59 5.33
C ALA A 26 -0.43 1.77 6.37
N LYS A 27 -0.42 2.91 7.07
CA LYS A 27 0.54 3.18 8.15
C LYS A 27 0.44 2.14 9.26
N GLU A 28 -0.76 1.94 9.81
CA GLU A 28 -0.94 1.05 10.96
C GLU A 28 -0.59 -0.41 10.62
N LEU A 29 -0.98 -0.89 9.43
CA LEU A 29 -0.63 -2.25 8.97
C LEU A 29 0.87 -2.40 8.71
N SER A 30 1.52 -1.37 8.14
CA SER A 30 2.97 -1.39 7.92
C SER A 30 3.75 -1.37 9.23
N GLU A 31 3.31 -0.57 10.21
CA GLU A 31 3.90 -0.53 11.56
C GLU A 31 3.70 -1.85 12.33
N ALA A 32 2.61 -2.57 12.04
CA ALA A 32 2.39 -3.93 12.54
C ALA A 32 3.26 -5.00 11.85
N GLY A 33 4.05 -4.64 10.83
CA GLY A 33 5.02 -5.51 10.16
C GLY A 33 4.48 -6.26 8.94
N PHE A 34 3.28 -5.93 8.45
CA PHE A 34 2.72 -6.55 7.24
C PHE A 34 3.33 -5.98 5.96
N GLN A 35 3.38 -6.80 4.91
CA GLN A 35 3.67 -6.36 3.55
C GLN A 35 2.42 -5.69 2.97
N VAL A 36 2.49 -4.39 2.71
CA VAL A 36 1.33 -3.59 2.25
C VAL A 36 1.65 -2.87 0.95
N VAL A 37 0.77 -3.04 -0.04
CA VAL A 37 0.78 -2.24 -1.26
C VAL A 37 -0.39 -1.27 -1.23
N VAL A 38 -0.12 -0.01 -1.57
CA VAL A 38 -1.15 1.01 -1.77
C VAL A 38 -1.20 1.38 -3.25
N LEU A 39 -2.37 1.24 -3.85
CA LEU A 39 -2.66 1.66 -5.21
C LEU A 39 -3.51 2.92 -5.16
N GLU A 40 -3.07 3.99 -5.79
CA GLU A 40 -3.83 5.22 -5.98
C GLU A 40 -3.84 5.54 -7.47
N GLN A 41 -4.87 6.26 -7.94
CA GLN A 41 -4.98 6.66 -9.34
C GLN A 41 -3.76 7.50 -9.79
N GLY A 42 -3.13 8.24 -8.86
CA GLY A 42 -2.10 9.24 -9.10
C GLY A 42 -2.69 10.65 -9.20
N PRO A 43 -1.95 11.67 -9.68
CA PRO A 43 -2.58 12.69 -10.51
C PRO A 43 -3.29 12.05 -11.72
#